data_AF-A0A257RU04-F1
#
_entry.id   AF-A0A257RU04-F1
#
_cell.length_a   1.000
_cell.length_b   1.000
_cell.length_c   1.000
_cell.angle_alpha   90.00
_cell.angle_beta   90.00
_cell.angle_gamma   90.00
#
_symmetry.space_group_name_H-M   'P 1'
#
loop_
_entity.id
_entity.type
_entity.pdbx_description
1 polymer ?
#
loop_
_entity_poly.entity_id
_entity_poly.type
_entity_poly.pdbx_seq_one_letter_code
_entity_poly.pdbx_strand_id
1 'polypeptide(L)'
;MPLLVSDAIVLHAFDYLESSRILRLATREGGVRSALARGARRSQRRFGSVLDLFAQGSAQLSTRPGRDLDTLAGFDVVASRVA
;
A
#
# COMPACT_ATOMS: atom_id res chain seq x y z
N MET A 1 15.45 -2.90 -9.16
CA MET A 1 14.45 -2.29 -8.26
C MET A 1 14.34 -3.21 -7.06
N PRO A 2 14.87 -2.82 -5.88
CA PRO A 2 14.67 -3.62 -4.68
C PRO A 2 13.18 -3.75 -4.36
N LEU A 3 12.79 -4.97 -3.99
CA LEU A 3 11.46 -5.28 -3.50
C LEU A 3 11.55 -5.35 -1.98
N LEU A 4 10.80 -4.49 -1.30
CA LEU A 4 10.54 -4.61 0.13
C LEU A 4 9.22 -5.35 0.30
N VAL A 5 9.26 -6.55 0.87
CA VAL A 5 8.06 -7.26 1.33
C VAL A 5 8.06 -7.21 2.86
N SER A 6 7.02 -6.62 3.44
CA SER A 6 6.95 -6.40 4.89
C SER A 6 5.50 -6.35 5.35
N ASP A 7 5.26 -6.78 6.58
CA ASP A 7 4.04 -6.45 7.31
C ASP A 7 3.84 -4.94 7.32
N ALA A 8 2.60 -4.52 7.11
CA ALA A 8 2.23 -3.13 7.00
C ALA A 8 0.82 -2.83 7.49
N ILE A 9 0.64 -1.60 7.96
CA ILE A 9 -0.66 -1.02 8.33
C ILE A 9 -0.90 0.24 7.50
N VAL A 10 -2.08 0.37 6.91
CA VAL A 10 -2.50 1.59 6.21
C VAL A 10 -2.78 2.69 7.23
N LEU A 11 -1.98 3.76 7.19
CA LEU A 11 -2.15 4.95 8.03
C LEU A 11 -2.98 6.03 7.33
N HIS A 12 -2.90 6.09 6.01
CA HIS A 12 -3.68 7.03 5.20
C HIS A 12 -3.91 6.45 3.81
N ALA A 13 -5.06 6.77 3.23
CA ALA A 13 -5.41 6.43 1.86
C ALA A 13 -6.15 7.61 1.20
N PHE A 14 -5.68 8.03 0.04
CA PHE A 14 -6.31 9.09 -0.74
C PHE A 14 -6.44 8.66 -2.19
N ASP A 15 -7.58 8.99 -2.79
CA ASP A 15 -7.80 8.72 -4.21
C ASP A 15 -6.88 9.61 -5.05
N TYR A 16 -6.23 8.98 -6.04
CA TYR A 16 -5.31 9.65 -6.95
C TYR A 16 -5.65 9.27 -8.38
N LEU A 17 -6.00 10.27 -9.17
CA LEU A 17 -6.54 10.07 -10.52
C LEU A 17 -7.76 9.13 -10.52
N GLU A 18 -8.09 8.56 -11.68
CA GLU A 18 -9.33 7.80 -11.87
C GLU A 18 -9.30 6.38 -11.31
N SER A 19 -8.13 5.81 -11.04
CA SER A 19 -8.01 4.39 -10.71
C SER A 19 -7.02 4.09 -9.60
N SER A 20 -6.22 5.06 -9.16
CA SER A 20 -5.11 4.81 -8.25
C SER A 20 -5.39 5.38 -6.86
N ARG A 21 -4.59 4.96 -5.90
CA ARG A 21 -4.53 5.56 -4.56
C ARG A 21 -3.10 5.87 -4.19
N ILE A 22 -2.90 6.95 -3.44
CA ILE A 22 -1.66 7.17 -2.69
C ILE A 22 -1.92 6.75 -1.25
N LEU A 23 -1.02 5.95 -0.70
CA LEU A 23 -1.10 5.41 0.64
C LEU A 23 0.09 5.84 1.48
N ARG A 24 -0.13 5.92 2.79
CA ARG A 24 0.95 5.95 3.78
C ARG A 24 0.88 4.67 4.60
N LEU A 25 1.96 3.90 4.61
CA LEU A 25 2.04 2.59 5.24
C LEU A 25 3.05 2.63 6.37
N ALA A 26 2.67 2.21 7.58
CA ALA A 26 3.64 1.83 8.59
C ALA A 26 4.10 0.41 8.27
N THR A 27 5.35 0.25 7.83
CA THR A 27 5.94 -1.07 7.53
C THR A 27 6.89 -1.48 8.66
N ARG A 28 6.93 -2.78 8.97
CA ARG A 28 7.82 -3.32 10.01
C ARG A 28 9.30 -3.08 9.70
N GLU A 29 9.72 -3.40 8.48
CA GLU A 29 11.14 -3.38 8.09
C GLU A 29 11.59 -2.05 7.44
N GLY A 30 10.65 -1.26 6.91
CA GLY A 30 10.94 -0.04 6.15
C GLY A 30 10.51 1.27 6.81
N GLY A 31 9.98 1.22 8.03
CA GLY A 31 9.37 2.37 8.70
C GLY A 31 8.13 2.88 7.95
N VAL A 32 7.86 4.19 8.03
CA VAL A 32 6.72 4.79 7.32
C VAL A 32 7.07 5.06 5.85
N ARG A 33 6.32 4.46 4.94
CA ARG A 33 6.51 4.57 3.48
C ARG A 33 5.31 5.22 2.82
N SER A 34 5.54 6.11 1.87
CA SER A 34 4.50 6.60 0.96
C SER A 34 4.51 5.73 -0.29
N ALA A 35 3.36 5.28 -0.80
CA ALA A 35 3.30 4.39 -1.96
C ALA A 35 2.13 4.71 -2.90
N LEU A 36 2.40 4.64 -4.20
CA LEU A 36 1.37 4.67 -5.24
C LEU A 36 0.86 3.27 -5.53
N ALA A 37 -0.43 3.04 -5.29
CA ALA A 37 -1.14 1.82 -5.62
C ALA A 37 -1.91 2.02 -6.94
N ARG A 38 -1.27 1.66 -8.06
CA ARG A 38 -1.84 1.85 -9.40
C ARG A 38 -3.03 0.91 -9.63
N GLY A 39 -4.16 1.47 -10.05
CA GLY A 39 -5.37 0.68 -10.31
C GLY A 39 -6.07 0.17 -9.04
N ALA A 40 -5.64 0.60 -7.85
CA ALA A 40 -6.18 0.14 -6.58
C ALA A 40 -7.70 0.31 -6.42
N ARG A 41 -8.27 1.35 -7.03
CA ARG A 41 -9.73 1.58 -6.98
C ARG A 41 -10.54 0.56 -7.76
N ARG A 42 -9.92 -0.18 -8.69
CA ARG A 42 -10.60 -1.15 -9.57
C ARG A 42 -10.17 -2.60 -9.31
N SER A 43 -9.08 -2.82 -8.57
CA SER A 43 -8.45 -4.14 -8.45
C SER A 43 -8.56 -4.71 -7.03
N GLN A 44 -9.62 -5.49 -6.78
CA GLN A 44 -9.74 -6.26 -5.54
C GLN A 44 -8.73 -7.41 -5.48
N ARG A 45 -8.43 -8.05 -6.62
CA ARG A 45 -7.49 -9.18 -6.69
C ARG A 45 -6.09 -8.83 -6.18
N ARG A 46 -5.61 -7.61 -6.45
CA ARG A 46 -4.21 -7.22 -6.18
C ARG A 46 -4.02 -6.57 -4.81
N PHE A 47 -5.08 -6.00 -4.26
CA PHE A 47 -5.02 -5.18 -3.04
C PHE A 47 -6.02 -5.63 -1.96
N GLY A 48 -6.73 -6.74 -2.16
CA GLY A 48 -7.75 -7.26 -1.24
C GLY A 48 -9.02 -6.41 -1.21
N SER A 49 -9.73 -6.45 -0.09
CA SER A 49 -10.72 -5.43 0.25
C SER A 49 -10.06 -4.05 0.16
N VAL A 50 -10.84 -3.01 -0.15
CA VAL A 50 -10.34 -1.65 -0.39
C VAL A 50 -9.24 -1.27 0.62
N LEU A 51 -8.14 -0.70 0.11
CA LEU A 51 -6.98 -0.22 0.90
C LEU A 51 -7.40 0.95 1.80
N ASP A 52 -8.18 0.64 2.83
CA ASP A 52 -8.78 1.57 3.75
C ASP A 52 -7.94 1.70 5.01
N LEU A 53 -8.31 2.70 5.80
CA LEU A 53 -7.61 3.07 7.01
C LEU A 53 -7.51 1.87 7.96
N PHE A 54 -6.32 1.66 8.52
CA PHE A 54 -6.00 0.58 9.46
C PHE A 54 -6.11 -0.85 8.91
N ALA A 55 -6.28 -1.04 7.60
CA ALA A 55 -6.07 -2.34 6.98
C ALA A 55 -4.63 -2.82 7.26
N GLN A 56 -4.50 -4.08 7.68
CA GLN A 56 -3.23 -4.72 8.04
C GLN A 56 -2.96 -5.89 7.08
N GLY A 57 -1.72 -6.03 6.62
CA GLY A 57 -1.37 -7.06 5.66
C GLY A 57 0.09 -7.05 5.25
N SER A 58 0.44 -7.88 4.27
CA SER A 58 1.78 -7.92 3.68
C SER A 58 1.83 -6.98 2.47
N ALA A 59 2.70 -5.97 2.53
CA ALA A 59 2.89 -4.98 1.46
C ALA A 59 4.09 -5.35 0.58
N GLN A 60 3.89 -5.32 -0.73
CA GLN A 60 4.95 -5.52 -1.72
C GLN A 60 5.32 -4.18 -2.37
N LEU A 61 6.39 -3.57 -1.88
CA LEU A 61 6.84 -2.23 -2.28
C LEU A 61 8.04 -2.31 -3.22
N SER A 62 7.90 -1.71 -4.40
CA SER A 62 9.04 -1.49 -5.28
C SER A 62 9.67 -0.14 -4.96
N THR A 63 10.86 -0.18 -4.37
CA THR A 63 11.57 1.00 -3.87
C THR A 63 12.67 1.42 -4.85
N ARG A 64 12.99 2.72 -4.86
CA ARG A 64 14.11 3.27 -5.63
C ARG A 64 14.87 4.29 -4.77
N PRO A 65 16.21 4.25 -4.74
CA PRO A 65 17.00 5.28 -4.07
C PRO A 65 16.64 6.68 -4.62
N GLY A 66 16.52 7.66 -3.72
CA GLY A 66 16.20 9.05 -4.09
C GLY A 66 14.74 9.33 -4.46
N ARG A 67 13.82 8.37 -4.26
CA ARG A 67 12.38 8.57 -4.47
C ARG A 67 11.62 8.41 -3.15
N ASP A 68 10.83 9.42 -2.80
CA ASP A 68 10.03 9.42 -1.56
C ASP A 68 8.69 8.70 -1.69
N LEU A 69 8.30 8.37 -2.92
CA LEU A 69 7.09 7.63 -3.24
C LEU A 69 7.46 6.27 -3.80
N ASP A 70 7.06 5.18 -3.17
CA ASP A 70 7.23 3.83 -3.70
C ASP A 70 6.13 3.47 -4.69
N THR A 71 6.25 2.31 -5.34
CA THR A 71 5.12 1.68 -6.04
C THR A 71 4.64 0.49 -5.24
N LEU A 72 3.36 0.45 -4.87
CA LEU A 72 2.75 -0.73 -4.26
C LEU A 72 2.33 -1.71 -5.36
N ALA A 73 3.00 -2.86 -5.41
CA ALA A 73 2.75 -3.92 -6.39
C ALA A 73 1.61 -4.85 -5.97
N GLY A 74 1.39 -5.01 -4.67
CA GLY A 74 0.33 -5.83 -4.10
C GLY A 74 0.22 -5.63 -2.59
N PHE A 75 -0.94 -5.96 -2.04
CA PHE A 75 -1.20 -5.94 -0.61
C PHE A 75 -2.11 -7.10 -0.23
N ASP A 76 -1.56 -8.06 0.50
CA ASP A 76 -2.30 -9.25 0.96
C ASP A 76 -2.87 -8.95 2.34
N VAL A 77 -4.17 -8.63 2.40
CA VAL A 77 -4.87 -8.23 3.62
C VAL A 77 -5.01 -9.42 4.57
N VAL A 78 -4.58 -9.23 5.82
CA VAL A 78 -4.74 -10.20 6.91
C VAL A 78 -5.87 -9.78 7.86
N ALA A 79 -6.01 -8.48 8.09
CA ALA A 79 -7.10 -7.94 8.89
C ALA A 79 -7.59 -6.62 8.28
N SER A 80 -8.91 -6.49 8.12
CA SER A 80 -9.56 -5.23 7.79
C SER A 80 -10.35 -4.76 9.00
N ARG A 81 -10.23 -3.48 9.32
CA ARG A 81 -11.08 -2.81 10.31
C ARG A 81 -12.00 -1.89 9.52
N VAL A 82 -13.22 -2.35 9.29
CA VAL A 82 -14.25 -1.49 8.71
C VAL A 82 -14.60 -0.46 9.77
N ALA A 83 -14.34 0.81 9.47
CA ALA A 83 -14.88 1.92 10.26
C ALA A 83 -16.38 2.07 9.98
#